data_AF-A0A841ZKZ9-F1
#
_entry.id   AF-A0A841ZKZ9-F1
#
_cell.length_a   1.000
_cell.length_b   1.000
_cell.length_c   1.000
_cell.angle_alpha   90.00
_cell.angle_beta   90.00
_cell.angle_gamma   90.00
#
_symmetry.space_group_name_H-M   'P 1'
#
loop_
_entity.id
_entity.type
_entity.pdbx_description
1 polymer ?
#
loop_
_entity_poly.entity_id
_entity_poly.type
_entity_poly.pdbx_seq_one_letter_code
_entity_poly.pdbx_strand_id
1 'polypeptide(L)'
;MKLLNKLTRIVPLLLQFILNIGLILVGLTLVAFLIREAFMIFNNLFIADTVTSFYDMTEEILIFFLYFEFIALIIKYFQSGYHFPLRYFIYIGITAIVRLIIVDHSDALATLILSGAILLLVLALYLANTKLLKRE
;
A
#
# COMPACT_ATOMS: atom_id res chain seq x y z
N MET A 1 -26.63 32.68 4.51
CA MET A 1 -26.04 32.18 3.25
C MET A 1 -24.52 32.41 3.13
N LYS A 2 -23.97 33.61 3.44
CA LYS A 2 -22.51 33.88 3.39
C LYS A 2 -21.66 33.04 4.38
N LEU A 3 -22.16 32.76 5.58
CA LEU A 3 -21.48 31.94 6.59
C LEU A 3 -21.36 30.46 6.19
N LEU A 4 -22.42 29.89 5.58
CA LEU A 4 -22.43 28.52 5.10
C LEU A 4 -21.37 28.30 4.01
N ASN A 5 -21.26 29.25 3.06
CA ASN A 5 -20.25 29.21 1.99
C ASN A 5 -18.81 29.39 2.51
N LYS A 6 -18.62 30.07 3.64
CA LYS A 6 -17.30 30.19 4.27
C LYS A 6 -16.90 28.88 4.95
N LEU A 7 -17.85 28.23 5.63
CA LEU A 7 -17.65 26.94 6.29
C LEU A 7 -17.35 25.82 5.29
N THR A 8 -18.08 25.75 4.17
CA THR A 8 -17.88 24.74 3.12
C THR A 8 -16.52 24.85 2.43
N ARG A 9 -15.84 26.01 2.48
CA ARG A 9 -14.47 26.18 1.97
C ARG A 9 -13.39 25.91 3.01
N ILE A 10 -13.61 26.31 4.27
CA ILE A 10 -12.60 26.17 5.35
C ILE A 10 -12.44 24.71 5.77
N VAL A 11 -13.54 23.95 5.86
CA VAL A 11 -13.50 22.56 6.34
C VAL A 11 -12.61 21.65 5.47
N PRO A 12 -12.75 21.62 4.13
CA PRO A 12 -11.86 20.83 3.28
C PRO A 12 -10.39 21.22 3.41
N LEU A 13 -10.09 22.53 3.52
CA LEU A 13 -8.73 23.04 3.70
C LEU A 13 -8.09 22.54 5.00
N LEU A 14 -8.83 22.60 6.11
CA LEU A 14 -8.34 22.09 7.40
C LEU A 14 -8.13 20.58 7.36
N LEU A 15 -9.08 19.82 6.80
CA LEU A 15 -8.97 18.37 6.67
C LEU A 15 -7.77 17.99 5.79
N GLN A 16 -7.55 18.69 4.68
CA GLN A 16 -6.42 18.44 3.79
C GLN A 16 -5.09 18.74 4.48
N PHE A 17 -5.02 19.80 5.28
CA PHE A 17 -3.82 20.12 6.06
C PHE A 17 -3.50 19.02 7.07
N ILE A 18 -4.51 18.56 7.84
CA ILE A 18 -4.36 17.47 8.80
C ILE A 18 -3.93 16.17 8.09
N LEU A 19 -4.57 15.83 6.97
CA LEU A 19 -4.25 14.65 6.18
C LEU A 19 -2.80 14.66 5.69
N ASN A 20 -2.33 15.80 5.17
CA ASN A 20 -0.97 15.94 4.67
C ASN A 20 0.07 15.78 5.78
N ILE A 21 -0.17 16.37 6.96
CA ILE A 21 0.70 16.16 8.12
C ILE A 21 0.72 14.68 8.52
N GLY A 22 -0.45 14.05 8.59
CA GLY A 22 -0.56 12.62 8.90
C GLY A 22 0.23 11.75 7.92
N LEU A 23 0.11 12.00 6.62
CA LEU A 23 0.82 11.25 5.59
C LEU A 23 2.33 11.47 5.62
N ILE A 24 2.80 12.69 5.95
CA ILE A 24 4.23 12.95 6.13
C ILE A 24 4.77 12.16 7.31
N LEU A 25 4.07 12.16 8.45
CA LEU A 25 4.47 11.41 9.63
C LEU A 25 4.52 9.91 9.36
N VAL A 26 3.47 9.35 8.74
CA VAL A 26 3.45 7.93 8.33
C VAL A 26 4.58 7.62 7.35
N GLY A 27 4.82 8.47 6.35
CA GLY A 27 5.90 8.30 5.39
C GLY A 27 7.28 8.23 6.07
N LEU A 28 7.55 9.12 7.04
CA LEU A 28 8.79 9.10 7.81
C LEU A 28 8.93 7.81 8.64
N THR A 29 7.87 7.36 9.29
CA THR A 29 7.87 6.10 10.04
C THR A 29 8.15 4.90 9.14
N LEU A 30 7.51 4.83 7.96
CA LEU A 30 7.71 3.76 7.00
C LEU A 30 9.14 3.74 6.46
N VAL A 31 9.73 4.91 6.17
CA VAL A 31 11.14 4.99 5.76
C VAL A 31 12.07 4.47 6.86
N ALA A 32 11.82 4.83 8.12
CA ALA A 32 12.60 4.32 9.24
C ALA A 32 12.49 2.79 9.39
N PHE A 33 11.27 2.24 9.25
CA PHE A 33 11.05 0.79 9.24
C PHE A 33 11.70 0.09 8.05
N LEU A 34 11.63 0.68 6.85
CA LEU A 34 12.26 0.14 5.65
C LEU A 34 13.78 0.03 5.82
N ILE A 35 14.41 1.05 6.39
CA ILE A 35 15.86 1.03 6.68
C ILE A 35 16.17 -0.05 7.72
N ARG A 36 15.40 -0.13 8.81
CA ARG A 36 15.58 -1.15 9.85
C ARG A 36 15.47 -2.56 9.28
N GLU A 37 14.46 -2.81 8.45
CA GLU A 37 14.23 -4.12 7.83
C GLU A 37 15.37 -4.49 6.88
N ALA A 38 15.87 -3.53 6.09
CA ALA A 38 17.03 -3.73 5.23
C ALA A 38 18.28 -4.16 6.01
N PHE A 39 18.52 -3.55 7.17
CA PHE A 39 19.62 -3.95 8.06
C PHE A 39 19.40 -5.35 8.65
N MET A 40 18.16 -5.70 8.99
CA MET A 40 17.82 -7.02 9.54
C MET A 40 18.07 -8.14 8.52
N ILE A 41 17.56 -7.98 7.29
CA ILE A 41 17.80 -8.91 6.18
C ILE A 41 19.30 -9.05 5.89
N PHE A 42 20.04 -7.94 5.87
CA PHE A 42 21.49 -7.95 5.66
C PHE A 42 22.21 -8.74 6.75
N ASN A 43 21.93 -8.46 8.02
CA ASN A 43 22.58 -9.18 9.13
C ASN A 43 22.24 -10.67 9.13
N ASN A 44 20.97 -11.03 8.85
CA ASN A 44 20.52 -12.41 8.78
C ASN A 44 21.21 -13.19 7.65
N LEU A 45 21.52 -12.54 6.52
CA LEU A 45 22.19 -13.17 5.38
C LEU A 45 23.71 -13.35 5.59
N PHE A 46 24.38 -12.40 6.26
CA PHE A 46 25.84 -12.35 6.33
C PHE A 46 26.44 -12.82 7.67
N ILE A 47 25.68 -12.79 8.77
CA ILE A 47 26.22 -12.98 10.13
C ILE A 47 25.66 -14.24 10.79
N ALA A 48 24.44 -14.65 10.44
CA ALA A 48 23.78 -15.76 11.11
C ALA A 48 24.09 -17.11 10.43
N ASP A 49 24.99 -17.90 11.00
CA ASP A 49 25.16 -19.35 10.72
C ASP A 49 23.95 -20.20 11.17
N THR A 50 22.82 -19.56 11.44
CA THR A 50 21.60 -20.24 11.89
C THR A 50 20.80 -20.68 10.68
N VAL A 51 20.29 -21.92 10.73
CA VAL A 51 19.29 -22.47 9.80
C VAL A 51 18.00 -21.65 9.93
N THR A 52 17.98 -20.41 9.45
CA THR A 52 16.75 -19.66 9.24
C THR A 52 16.01 -20.36 8.13
N SER A 53 14.74 -20.67 8.37
CA SER A 53 13.96 -21.33 7.34
C SER A 53 13.82 -20.36 6.16
N PHE A 54 13.87 -20.87 4.92
CA PHE A 54 13.63 -20.06 3.72
C PHE A 54 12.32 -19.25 3.81
N TYR A 55 11.36 -19.75 4.58
CA TYR A 55 10.09 -19.13 4.86
C TYR A 55 10.24 -17.83 5.66
N ASP A 56 10.98 -17.84 6.76
CA ASP A 56 11.21 -16.66 7.61
C ASP A 56 11.92 -15.55 6.83
N MET A 57 12.90 -15.91 5.99
CA MET A 57 13.63 -14.94 5.17
C MET A 57 12.74 -14.34 4.06
N THR A 58 11.85 -15.15 3.50
CA THR A 58 10.87 -14.68 2.51
C THR A 58 9.88 -13.72 3.14
N GLU A 59 9.45 -13.97 4.38
CA GLU A 59 8.55 -13.08 5.12
C GLU A 59 9.18 -11.68 5.34
N GLU A 60 10.42 -11.62 5.82
CA GLU A 60 11.16 -10.35 6.02
C GLU A 60 11.28 -9.54 4.71
N ILE A 61 11.63 -10.21 3.60
CA ILE A 61 11.71 -9.58 2.27
C ILE A 61 10.36 -9.02 1.84
N LEU A 62 9.27 -9.75 2.09
CA LEU A 62 7.93 -9.30 1.69
C LEU A 62 7.45 -8.12 2.54
N ILE A 63 7.80 -8.07 3.82
CA ILE A 63 7.57 -6.91 4.69
C ILE A 63 8.35 -5.69 4.18
N PHE A 64 9.60 -5.86 3.76
CA PHE A 64 10.38 -4.78 3.15
C PHE A 64 9.68 -4.21 1.89
N PHE A 65 9.21 -5.08 0.99
CA PHE A 65 8.47 -4.65 -0.20
C PHE A 65 7.13 -3.98 0.13
N LEU A 66 6.47 -4.37 1.23
CA LEU A 66 5.25 -3.73 1.71
C LEU A 66 5.51 -2.26 2.07
N TYR A 67 6.55 -1.97 2.86
CA TYR A 67 6.91 -0.60 3.21
C TYR A 67 7.24 0.24 1.99
N PHE A 68 7.99 -0.33 1.04
CA PHE A 68 8.32 0.33 -0.22
C PHE A 68 7.05 0.73 -1.01
N GLU A 69 6.06 -0.15 -1.12
CA GLU A 69 4.81 0.11 -1.82
C GLU A 69 3.98 1.23 -1.18
N PHE A 70 3.86 1.23 0.15
CA PHE A 70 3.12 2.27 0.84
C PHE A 70 3.82 3.63 0.74
N ILE A 71 5.16 3.67 0.79
CA ILE A 71 5.92 4.90 0.53
C ILE A 71 5.65 5.40 -0.90
N ALA A 72 5.67 4.50 -1.89
CA ALA A 72 5.37 4.86 -3.29
C ALA A 72 3.95 5.42 -3.44
N LEU A 73 2.97 4.91 -2.70
CA LEU A 73 1.60 5.44 -2.67
C LEU A 73 1.56 6.87 -2.10
N ILE A 74 2.24 7.11 -0.98
CA ILE A 74 2.32 8.44 -0.35
C ILE A 74 2.96 9.44 -1.32
N ILE A 75 4.05 9.05 -1.97
CA ILE A 75 4.70 9.88 -3.00
C ILE A 75 3.72 10.19 -4.14
N LYS A 76 2.98 9.18 -4.64
CA LYS A 76 1.99 9.38 -5.71
C LYS A 76 0.82 10.27 -5.31
N TYR A 77 0.37 10.21 -4.06
CA TYR A 77 -0.65 11.11 -3.51
C TYR A 77 -0.20 12.57 -3.61
N PHE A 78 1.04 12.88 -3.20
CA PHE A 78 1.58 14.25 -3.31
C PHE A 78 1.82 14.66 -4.77
N GLN A 79 2.32 13.75 -5.62
CA GLN A 79 2.53 14.01 -7.06
C GLN A 79 1.24 14.25 -7.84
N SER A 80 0.11 13.67 -7.40
CA SER A 80 -1.19 13.79 -8.07
C SER A 80 -2.02 14.98 -7.57
N GLY A 81 -1.39 15.97 -6.91
CA GLY A 81 -2.08 17.16 -6.42
C GLY A 81 -3.02 16.89 -5.25
N TYR A 82 -2.63 16.01 -4.32
CA TYR A 82 -3.42 15.61 -3.15
C TYR A 82 -4.69 14.81 -3.48
N HIS A 83 -4.77 14.24 -4.68
CA HIS A 83 -5.79 13.28 -5.05
C HIS A 83 -5.28 11.86 -4.83
N PHE A 84 -6.04 11.03 -4.11
CA PHE A 84 -5.73 9.62 -3.96
C PHE A 84 -5.96 8.90 -5.29
N PRO A 85 -4.92 8.36 -5.93
CA PRO A 85 -5.08 7.79 -7.25
C PRO A 85 -5.61 6.36 -7.10
N LEU A 86 -6.93 6.20 -7.20
CA LEU A 86 -7.67 4.94 -6.94
C LEU A 86 -7.06 3.73 -7.66
N ARG A 87 -6.54 3.94 -8.87
CA ARG A 87 -5.85 2.90 -9.65
C ARG A 87 -4.66 2.29 -8.91
N TYR A 88 -3.83 3.11 -8.28
CA TYR A 88 -2.66 2.65 -7.53
C TYR A 88 -3.07 1.95 -6.25
N PHE A 89 -4.15 2.39 -5.62
CA PHE A 89 -4.70 1.69 -4.46
C PHE A 89 -5.13 0.26 -4.81
N ILE A 90 -5.79 0.08 -5.96
CA ILE A 90 -6.17 -1.27 -6.45
C ILE A 90 -4.92 -2.09 -6.77
N TYR A 91 -3.88 -1.51 -7.39
CA TYR A 91 -2.63 -2.23 -7.63
C TYR A 91 -1.98 -2.72 -6.33
N ILE A 92 -1.92 -1.87 -5.30
CA ILE A 92 -1.38 -2.25 -3.99
C ILE A 92 -2.25 -3.32 -3.31
N GLY A 93 -3.57 -3.25 -3.45
CA GLY A 93 -4.45 -4.30 -2.95
C GLY A 93 -4.19 -5.66 -3.62
N ILE A 94 -4.01 -5.66 -4.94
CA ILE A 94 -3.66 -6.89 -5.68
C ILE A 94 -2.32 -7.45 -5.21
N THR A 95 -1.28 -6.62 -5.13
CA THR A 95 0.05 -7.08 -4.71
C THR A 95 0.05 -7.55 -3.26
N ALA A 96 -0.69 -6.91 -2.36
CA ALA A 96 -0.83 -7.36 -0.97
C ALA A 96 -1.46 -8.77 -0.87
N ILE A 97 -2.53 -9.04 -1.63
CA ILE A 97 -3.17 -10.36 -1.62
C ILE A 97 -2.25 -11.42 -2.25
N VAL A 98 -1.55 -11.08 -3.34
CA VAL A 98 -0.56 -11.96 -3.96
C VAL A 98 0.55 -12.30 -2.96
N ARG A 99 1.09 -11.32 -2.23
CA ARG A 99 2.10 -11.55 -1.20
C ARG A 99 1.58 -12.44 -0.07
N LEU A 100 0.34 -12.23 0.36
CA LEU A 100 -0.28 -13.07 1.40
C LEU A 100 -0.33 -14.54 0.96
N ILE A 101 -0.68 -14.82 -0.30
CA ILE A 101 -0.71 -16.19 -0.84
C ILE A 101 0.70 -16.80 -0.90
N ILE A 102 1.73 -16.01 -1.24
CA ILE A 102 3.12 -16.52 -1.32
C ILE A 102 3.62 -16.97 0.05
N VAL A 103 3.30 -16.20 1.10
CA VAL A 103 3.64 -16.54 2.49
C VAL A 103 2.74 -17.67 2.98
N ASP A 104 1.45 -17.41 3.15
CA ASP A 104 0.53 -18.36 3.77
C ASP A 104 -0.30 -19.11 2.73
N HIS A 105 0.21 -20.28 2.33
CA HIS A 105 -0.45 -21.21 1.40
C HIS A 105 -0.82 -22.55 2.06
N SER A 106 -0.97 -22.56 3.38
CA SER A 106 -1.24 -23.78 4.15
C SER A 106 -2.67 -24.32 3.95
N ASP A 107 -3.65 -23.43 3.73
CA ASP A 107 -5.05 -23.79 3.49
C ASP A 107 -5.48 -23.49 2.04
N ALA A 108 -5.76 -24.56 1.29
CA ALA A 108 -6.21 -24.48 -0.10
C ALA A 108 -7.51 -23.67 -0.28
N LEU A 109 -8.43 -23.70 0.69
CA LEU A 109 -9.68 -22.93 0.60
C LEU A 109 -9.42 -21.44 0.78
N ALA A 110 -8.61 -21.04 1.75
CA ALA A 110 -8.20 -19.66 1.94
C ALA A 110 -7.50 -19.11 0.70
N THR A 111 -6.55 -19.86 0.12
CA THR A 111 -5.85 -19.47 -1.11
C THR A 111 -6.81 -19.31 -2.30
N LEU A 112 -7.83 -20.17 -2.41
CA LEU A 112 -8.84 -20.07 -3.47
C LEU A 112 -9.69 -18.81 -3.33
N ILE A 113 -10.12 -18.47 -2.11
CA ILE A 113 -10.90 -17.26 -1.83
C ILE A 113 -10.07 -16.00 -2.13
N LEU A 114 -8.81 -15.96 -1.68
CA LEU A 114 -7.89 -14.84 -1.94
C LEU A 114 -7.62 -14.68 -3.45
N SER A 115 -7.47 -15.78 -4.18
CA SER A 115 -7.35 -15.77 -5.64
C SER A 115 -8.62 -15.24 -6.32
N GLY A 116 -9.80 -15.59 -5.81
CA GLY A 116 -11.07 -15.01 -6.23
C GLY A 116 -11.17 -13.49 -5.96
N ALA A 117 -10.64 -13.03 -4.82
CA ALA A 117 -10.57 -11.60 -4.52
C ALA A 117 -9.65 -10.84 -5.50
N ILE A 118 -8.52 -11.43 -5.91
CA ILE A 118 -7.66 -10.85 -6.96
C ILE A 118 -8.45 -10.71 -8.27
N LEU A 119 -9.20 -11.74 -8.68
CA LEU A 119 -10.04 -11.65 -9.89
C LEU A 119 -11.05 -10.49 -9.81
N LEU A 120 -11.70 -10.31 -8.66
CA LEU A 120 -12.62 -9.18 -8.44
C LEU A 120 -11.92 -7.83 -8.53
N LEU A 121 -10.72 -7.68 -7.94
CA LEU A 121 -9.94 -6.43 -8.02
C LEU A 121 -9.48 -6.13 -9.46
N VAL A 122 -9.07 -7.15 -10.20
CA VAL A 122 -8.69 -7.02 -11.62
C VAL A 122 -9.90 -6.62 -12.47
N LEU A 123 -11.08 -7.20 -12.21
CA LEU A 123 -12.33 -6.78 -12.86
C LEU A 123 -12.70 -5.34 -12.50
N ALA A 124 -12.59 -4.95 -11.24
CA ALA A 124 -12.84 -3.57 -10.81
C ALA A 124 -11.89 -2.59 -11.51
N LEU A 125 -10.61 -2.95 -11.65
CA LEU A 125 -9.62 -2.17 -12.39
C LEU A 125 -9.97 -2.08 -13.88
N TYR A 126 -10.40 -3.18 -14.50
CA TYR A 126 -10.83 -3.21 -15.89
C TYR A 126 -12.05 -2.31 -16.13
N LEU A 127 -13.03 -2.36 -15.25
CA LEU A 127 -14.22 -1.49 -15.28
C LEU A 127 -13.85 -0.02 -15.05
N ALA A 128 -12.95 0.27 -14.12
CA ALA A 128 -12.47 1.64 -13.89
C ALA A 128 -11.64 2.20 -15.05
N ASN A 129 -11.00 1.34 -15.85
CA ASN A 129 -10.16 1.73 -16.99
C ASN A 129 -10.91 1.69 -18.34
N THR A 130 -12.10 1.10 -18.41
CA THR A 130 -12.93 1.13 -19.63
C THR A 130 -13.52 2.52 -19.83
N LYS A 131 -13.80 2.87 -21.10
CA LYS A 131 -14.19 4.22 -21.55
C LYS A 131 -15.47 4.80 -20.89
N LEU A 132 -16.14 4.06 -20.02
CA LEU A 132 -17.36 4.47 -19.30
C LEU A 132 -17.12 5.52 -18.20
N LEU A 133 -15.91 5.61 -17.66
CA LEU A 133 -15.52 6.62 -16.64
C LEU A 133 -14.36 7.53 -17.10
N LYS A 134 -13.96 7.43 -18.36
CA LYS A 134 -13.04 8.37 -19.01
C LYS A 134 -13.81 9.65 -19.39
N ARG A 135 -14.36 10.34 -18.38
CA ARG A 135 -14.85 11.72 -18.50
C ARG A 135 -13.77 12.66 -17.97
N GLU A 136 -12.61 12.61 -18.61
CA GLU A 136 -11.70 13.74 -18.80
C GLU A 136 -11.14 13.64 -20.22
#